data_AF-A0A2U8QVP4-F1
#
_entry.id   AF-A0A2U8QVP4-F1
#
_cell.length_a   1.000
_cell.length_b   1.000
_cell.length_c   1.000
_cell.angle_alpha   90.00
_cell.angle_beta   90.00
_cell.angle_gamma   90.00
#
_symmetry.space_group_name_H-M   'P 1'
#
loop_
_entity.id
_entity.type
_entity.pdbx_description
1 polymer ?
#
loop_
_entity_poly.entity_id
_entity_poly.type
_entity_poly.pdbx_seq_one_letter_code
_entity_poly.pdbx_strand_id
1 'polypeptide(L)'
;MAILATGMVAFAQEREGRKGHDREQLTPEQRTELRVKKMTLDLDLNEKQQTEIKKLLTEQEAKRKAKMDEMKKLKETEAKPTADQRYEMQKERLDAQIDFKNKMKNILSKEQMQKWEEINAEREKMHKGERNKKMRKPSED
;
A
#
# COMPACT_ATOMS: atom_id res chain seq x y z
N MET A 1 56.30 21.05 -9.51
CA MET A 1 55.47 19.83 -9.59
C MET A 1 55.85 18.91 -8.45
N ALA A 2 54.93 18.68 -7.51
CA ALA A 2 54.94 17.50 -6.64
C ALA A 2 53.50 17.35 -6.12
N ILE A 3 52.70 16.56 -6.85
CA ILE A 3 51.35 16.19 -6.47
C ILE A 3 51.50 15.08 -5.44
N LEU A 4 51.27 15.37 -4.16
CA LEU A 4 51.15 14.31 -3.15
C LEU A 4 49.68 13.86 -3.16
N ALA A 5 49.46 12.71 -3.79
CA ALA A 5 48.16 12.12 -4.02
C ALA A 5 47.47 11.73 -2.70
N THR A 6 46.26 12.24 -2.54
CA THR A 6 45.29 11.92 -1.48
C THR A 6 44.88 10.45 -1.59
N GLY A 7 45.33 9.61 -0.66
CA GLY A 7 44.85 8.24 -0.51
C GLY A 7 43.74 8.17 0.53
N MET A 8 42.49 8.49 0.17
CA MET A 8 41.35 8.04 0.95
C MET A 8 40.98 6.65 0.46
N VAL A 9 41.30 5.63 1.26
CA VAL A 9 40.77 4.28 1.07
C VAL A 9 39.29 4.36 1.39
N ALA A 10 38.47 4.53 0.35
CA ALA A 10 37.03 4.46 0.48
C ALA A 10 36.68 3.00 0.79
N PHE A 11 36.44 2.71 2.07
CA PHE A 11 35.63 1.56 2.42
C PHE A 11 34.25 1.83 1.83
N ALA A 12 34.00 1.29 0.65
CA ALA A 12 32.67 1.16 0.10
C ALA A 12 31.85 0.41 1.15
N GLN A 13 31.08 1.15 1.95
CA GLN A 13 30.07 0.57 2.81
C GLN A 13 29.09 -0.10 1.86
N GLU A 14 29.28 -1.41 1.68
CA GLU A 14 28.25 -2.33 1.25
C GLU A 14 27.08 -2.07 2.20
N ARG A 15 26.14 -1.23 1.75
CA ARG A 15 24.87 -1.05 2.42
C ARG A 15 24.20 -2.41 2.29
N GLU A 16 24.45 -3.25 3.28
CA GLU A 16 23.72 -4.46 3.58
C GLU A 16 22.25 -4.03 3.58
N GLY A 17 21.61 -4.19 2.43
CA GLY A 17 20.24 -3.78 2.22
C GLY A 17 19.48 -4.50 3.30
N ARG A 18 18.82 -3.73 4.18
CA ARG A 18 17.92 -4.25 5.21
C ARG A 18 17.12 -5.39 4.61
N LYS A 19 17.59 -6.63 4.81
CA LYS A 19 16.86 -7.84 4.48
C LYS A 19 15.70 -7.75 5.45
N GLY A 20 14.59 -7.24 4.94
CA GLY A 20 13.33 -7.27 5.65
C GLY A 20 13.18 -8.70 6.09
N HIS A 21 13.25 -8.91 7.40
CA HIS A 21 13.15 -10.21 8.06
C HIS A 21 12.19 -11.12 7.30
N ASP A 22 12.57 -12.40 7.19
CA ASP A 22 11.73 -13.54 6.84
C ASP A 22 10.45 -13.56 7.69
N ARG A 23 9.54 -12.61 7.41
CA ARG A 23 8.19 -12.65 7.89
C ARG A 23 7.52 -13.68 7.03
N GLU A 24 7.13 -14.80 7.63
CA GLU A 24 6.23 -15.76 7.01
C GLU A 24 5.14 -14.99 6.28
N GLN A 25 5.08 -15.20 4.96
CA GLN A 25 4.13 -14.49 4.14
C GLN A 25 2.75 -15.04 4.47
N LEU A 26 1.97 -14.27 5.23
CA LEU A 26 0.57 -14.60 5.47
C LEU A 26 -0.15 -14.87 4.15
N THR A 27 -0.98 -15.91 4.12
CA THR A 27 -1.84 -16.20 2.96
C THR A 27 -2.85 -15.06 2.76
N PRO A 28 -3.40 -14.88 1.55
CA PRO A 28 -4.46 -13.90 1.30
C PRO A 28 -5.63 -14.02 2.29
N GLU A 29 -6.03 -15.25 2.59
CA GLU A 29 -7.13 -15.55 3.51
C GLU A 29 -6.79 -15.10 4.94
N GLN A 30 -5.58 -15.38 5.42
CA GLN A 30 -5.11 -14.94 6.74
C GLN A 30 -5.03 -13.41 6.82
N ARG A 31 -4.59 -12.74 5.76
CA ARG A 31 -4.53 -11.26 5.70
C ARG A 31 -5.92 -10.65 5.75
N THR A 32 -6.85 -11.21 4.97
CA THR A 32 -8.25 -10.78 4.97
C THR A 32 -8.85 -10.98 6.35
N GLU A 33 -8.64 -12.13 6.99
CA GLU A 33 -9.13 -12.39 8.35
C GLU A 33 -8.61 -11.39 9.37
N LEU A 34 -7.29 -11.15 9.40
CA LEU A 34 -6.70 -10.16 10.31
C LEU A 34 -7.21 -8.75 10.04
N ARG A 35 -7.47 -8.41 8.77
CA ARG A 35 -8.02 -7.10 8.39
C ARG A 35 -9.46 -6.94 8.89
N VAL A 36 -10.31 -7.96 8.74
CA VAL A 36 -11.66 -7.95 9.30
C VAL A 36 -11.59 -7.80 10.82
N LYS A 37 -10.77 -8.60 11.52
CA LYS A 37 -10.61 -8.52 12.98
C LYS A 37 -10.17 -7.13 13.46
N LYS A 38 -9.23 -6.50 12.76
CA LYS A 38 -8.83 -5.11 13.06
C LYS A 38 -9.96 -4.12 12.84
N MET A 39 -10.70 -4.25 11.74
CA MET A 39 -11.87 -3.40 11.49
C MET A 39 -12.97 -3.64 12.52
N THR A 40 -13.15 -4.87 13.02
CA THR A 40 -14.05 -5.18 14.12
C THR A 40 -13.63 -4.46 15.40
N LEU A 41 -12.34 -4.50 15.74
CA LEU A 41 -11.83 -3.79 16.91
C LEU A 41 -11.97 -2.26 16.77
N ASP A 42 -11.73 -1.74 15.57
CA ASP A 42 -11.76 -0.30 15.33
C ASP A 42 -13.19 0.24 15.22
N LEU A 43 -14.16 -0.54 14.71
CA LEU A 43 -15.50 -0.07 14.35
C LEU A 43 -16.65 -0.79 15.09
N ASP A 44 -16.33 -1.72 15.99
CA ASP A 44 -17.31 -2.53 16.72
C ASP A 44 -18.28 -3.26 15.78
N LEU A 45 -17.73 -3.97 14.78
CA LEU A 45 -18.52 -4.65 13.76
C LEU A 45 -19.28 -5.86 14.31
N ASN A 46 -20.56 -5.99 13.95
CA ASN A 46 -21.35 -7.20 14.24
C ASN A 46 -21.03 -8.35 13.27
N GLU A 47 -21.49 -9.57 13.58
CA GLU A 47 -21.17 -10.77 12.79
C GLU A 47 -21.62 -10.70 11.32
N LYS A 48 -22.77 -10.07 11.05
CA LYS A 48 -23.26 -9.86 9.68
C LYS A 48 -22.32 -8.94 8.91
N GLN A 49 -21.94 -7.81 9.52
CA GLN A 49 -21.01 -6.84 8.94
C GLN A 49 -19.63 -7.47 8.70
N GLN A 50 -19.12 -8.26 9.64
CA GLN A 50 -17.85 -8.96 9.50
C GLN A 50 -17.85 -9.91 8.30
N THR A 51 -18.95 -10.64 8.09
CA THR A 51 -19.11 -11.57 6.95
C THR A 51 -19.15 -10.83 5.62
N GLU A 52 -19.93 -9.75 5.53
CA GLU A 52 -20.03 -8.93 4.32
C GLU A 52 -18.71 -8.23 3.99
N ILE A 53 -18.03 -7.67 4.99
CA ILE A 53 -16.71 -7.06 4.82
C ILE A 53 -15.67 -8.10 4.42
N LYS A 54 -15.69 -9.30 4.99
CA LYS A 54 -14.79 -10.40 4.60
C LYS A 54 -14.95 -10.70 3.11
N LYS A 55 -16.18 -10.86 2.63
CA LYS A 55 -16.46 -11.09 1.21
C LYS A 55 -15.94 -9.94 0.34
N LEU A 56 -16.23 -8.69 0.73
CA LEU A 56 -15.79 -7.49 0.02
C LEU A 56 -14.25 -7.41 -0.08
N LEU A 57 -13.54 -7.77 1.00
CA LEU A 57 -12.08 -7.77 1.03
C LEU A 57 -11.48 -8.87 0.17
N THR A 58 -12.05 -10.08 0.18
CA THR A 58 -11.61 -11.18 -0.69
C THR A 58 -11.74 -10.81 -2.17
N GLU A 59 -12.86 -10.21 -2.57
CA GLU A 59 -13.06 -9.71 -3.95
C GLU A 59 -12.02 -8.63 -4.31
N GLN A 60 -11.73 -7.72 -3.38
CA GLN A 60 -10.72 -6.68 -3.57
C GLN A 60 -9.31 -7.26 -3.71
N GLU A 61 -8.96 -8.29 -2.92
CA GLU A 61 -7.67 -8.95 -3.00
C GLU A 61 -7.47 -9.69 -4.32
N ALA A 62 -8.50 -10.37 -4.83
CA ALA A 62 -8.46 -11.01 -6.14
C ALA A 62 -8.20 -9.98 -7.25
N LYS A 63 -8.94 -8.86 -7.26
CA LYS A 63 -8.72 -7.76 -8.22
C LYS A 63 -7.32 -7.17 -8.11
N ARG A 64 -6.83 -6.97 -6.88
CA ARG A 64 -5.48 -6.45 -6.63
C ARG A 64 -4.41 -7.40 -7.14
N LYS A 65 -4.56 -8.72 -6.94
CA LYS A 65 -3.61 -9.72 -7.41
C LYS A 65 -3.50 -9.70 -8.94
N ALA A 66 -4.64 -9.71 -9.63
CA ALA A 66 -4.68 -9.61 -11.10
C ALA A 66 -3.94 -8.36 -11.61
N LYS A 67 -4.23 -7.19 -11.05
CA LYS A 67 -3.55 -5.94 -11.43
C LYS A 67 -2.06 -5.94 -11.09
N MET A 68 -1.66 -6.55 -9.97
CA MET A 68 -0.25 -6.67 -9.60
C MET A 68 0.51 -7.56 -10.59
N ASP A 69 -0.09 -8.65 -11.04
CA ASP A 69 0.53 -9.56 -12.01
C ASP A 69 0.62 -8.93 -13.40
N GLU A 70 -0.40 -8.17 -13.82
CA GLU A 70 -0.35 -7.34 -15.03
C GLU A 70 0.78 -6.29 -14.95
N MET A 71 0.88 -5.58 -13.84
CA MET A 71 1.92 -4.58 -13.61
C MET A 71 3.33 -5.18 -13.52
N LYS A 72 3.49 -6.43 -13.07
CA LYS A 72 4.78 -7.13 -13.10
C LYS A 72 5.21 -7.41 -14.53
N LYS A 73 4.30 -7.91 -15.38
CA LYS A 73 4.58 -8.16 -16.80
C LYS A 73 4.98 -6.88 -17.55
N LEU A 74 4.31 -5.77 -17.26
CA LEU A 74 4.66 -4.46 -17.83
C LEU A 74 6.03 -3.93 -17.35
N LYS A 75 6.50 -4.35 -16.17
CA LYS A 75 7.84 -4.00 -15.68
C LYS A 75 8.93 -4.83 -16.34
N GLU A 76 8.66 -6.09 -16.66
CA GLU A 76 9.59 -6.97 -17.38
C GLU A 76 9.88 -6.46 -18.80
N THR A 77 8.92 -5.75 -19.41
CA THR A 77 9.10 -5.14 -20.74
C THR A 77 9.72 -3.74 -20.72
N GLU A 78 10.06 -3.20 -19.53
CA GLU A 78 10.54 -1.82 -19.28
C GLU A 78 9.69 -0.70 -19.94
N ALA A 79 8.50 -1.02 -20.43
CA ALA A 79 7.64 -0.11 -21.15
C ALA A 79 6.99 0.88 -20.18
N LYS A 80 7.43 2.14 -20.22
CA LYS A 80 6.78 3.20 -19.45
C LYS A 80 5.37 3.44 -20.02
N PRO A 81 4.32 3.43 -19.17
CA PRO A 81 2.96 3.71 -19.65
C PRO A 81 2.88 5.11 -20.26
N THR A 82 2.16 5.23 -21.37
CA THR A 82 1.86 6.50 -22.04
C THR A 82 0.97 7.40 -21.15
N ALA A 83 0.81 8.67 -21.51
CA ALA A 83 -0.06 9.58 -20.76
C ALA A 83 -1.50 9.05 -20.68
N ASP A 84 -2.06 8.57 -21.79
CA ASP A 84 -3.42 8.03 -21.84
C ASP A 84 -3.57 6.74 -21.04
N GLN A 85 -2.57 5.85 -21.11
CA GLN A 85 -2.55 4.64 -20.29
C GLN A 85 -2.51 4.98 -18.80
N ARG A 86 -1.69 5.97 -18.40
CA ARG A 86 -1.65 6.44 -17.01
C ARG A 86 -2.99 7.02 -16.57
N TYR A 87 -3.66 7.76 -17.44
CA TYR A 87 -4.97 8.32 -17.16
C TYR A 87 -6.01 7.22 -16.92
N GLU A 88 -6.12 6.25 -17.82
CA GLU A 88 -7.08 5.14 -17.64
C GLU A 88 -6.76 4.31 -16.38
N MET A 89 -5.48 4.03 -16.12
CA MET A 89 -5.09 3.34 -14.87
C MET A 89 -5.47 4.13 -13.61
N GLN A 90 -5.35 5.46 -13.64
CA GLN A 90 -5.76 6.32 -12.52
C GLN A 90 -7.27 6.34 -12.36
N LYS A 91 -8.01 6.51 -13.46
CA LYS A 91 -9.47 6.47 -13.49
C LYS A 91 -10.00 5.16 -12.93
N GLU A 92 -9.54 4.02 -13.44
CA GLU A 92 -9.95 2.70 -12.93
C GLU A 92 -9.63 2.50 -11.45
N ARG A 93 -8.49 3.04 -10.98
CA ARG A 93 -8.14 2.99 -9.56
C ARG A 93 -9.13 3.82 -8.73
N LEU A 94 -9.48 5.01 -9.19
CA LEU A 94 -10.44 5.89 -8.50
C LEU A 94 -11.84 5.25 -8.50
N ASP A 95 -12.28 4.70 -9.62
CA ASP A 95 -13.56 3.99 -9.73
C ASP A 95 -13.64 2.80 -8.77
N ALA A 96 -12.55 2.02 -8.68
CA ALA A 96 -12.47 0.92 -7.72
C ALA A 96 -12.51 1.38 -6.25
N GLN A 97 -11.92 2.55 -5.94
CA GLN A 97 -12.01 3.14 -4.60
C GLN A 97 -13.42 3.63 -4.30
N ILE A 98 -14.11 4.23 -5.28
CA ILE A 98 -15.49 4.68 -5.15
C ILE A 98 -16.42 3.49 -4.93
N ASP A 99 -16.32 2.44 -5.76
CA ASP A 99 -17.11 1.21 -5.61
C ASP A 99 -16.91 0.59 -4.22
N PHE A 100 -15.65 0.45 -3.79
CA PHE A 100 -15.34 -0.08 -2.47
C PHE A 100 -15.94 0.78 -1.34
N LYS A 101 -15.81 2.11 -1.44
CA LYS A 101 -16.38 3.04 -0.45
C LYS A 101 -17.91 2.94 -0.40
N ASN A 102 -18.56 2.81 -1.55
CA ASN A 102 -20.02 2.67 -1.62
C ASN A 102 -20.49 1.34 -1.02
N LYS A 103 -19.78 0.24 -1.30
CA LYS A 103 -20.07 -1.06 -0.67
C LYS A 103 -19.86 -1.02 0.85
N MET A 104 -18.80 -0.37 1.32
CA MET A 104 -18.60 -0.16 2.76
C MET A 104 -19.74 0.66 3.40
N LYS A 105 -20.22 1.71 2.75
CA LYS A 105 -21.37 2.51 3.24
C LYS A 105 -22.66 1.71 3.40
N ASN A 106 -22.86 0.68 2.57
CA ASN A 106 -24.05 -0.17 2.67
C ASN A 106 -23.96 -1.17 3.84
N ILE A 107 -22.75 -1.48 4.31
CA ILE A 107 -22.50 -2.45 5.39
C ILE A 107 -22.38 -1.75 6.75
N LEU A 108 -21.73 -0.59 6.79
CA LEU A 108 -21.47 0.17 8.01
C LEU A 108 -22.65 1.08 8.39
N SER A 109 -22.86 1.27 9.68
CA SER A 109 -23.72 2.35 10.17
C SER A 109 -23.10 3.72 9.84
N LYS A 110 -23.90 4.79 9.95
CA LYS A 110 -23.42 6.16 9.74
C LYS A 110 -22.23 6.51 10.65
N GLU A 111 -22.31 6.14 11.92
CA GLU A 111 -21.26 6.39 12.92
C GLU A 111 -19.99 5.59 12.62
N GLN A 112 -20.14 4.30 12.29
CA GLN A 112 -19.03 3.44 11.89
C GLN A 112 -18.35 3.94 10.62
N MET A 113 -19.13 4.44 9.64
CA MET A 113 -18.60 5.01 8.41
C MET A 113 -17.78 6.27 8.68
N GLN A 114 -18.25 7.15 9.55
CA GLN A 114 -17.50 8.35 9.93
C GLN A 114 -16.17 7.98 10.59
N LYS A 115 -16.18 7.07 11.57
CA LYS A 115 -14.96 6.56 12.23
C LYS A 115 -14.00 5.93 11.22
N TRP A 116 -14.53 5.16 10.26
CA TRP A 116 -13.72 4.57 9.19
C TRP A 116 -13.07 5.64 8.29
N GLU A 117 -13.77 6.73 7.96
CA GLU A 117 -13.20 7.85 7.19
C GLU A 117 -12.11 8.58 7.98
N GLU A 118 -12.29 8.80 9.28
CA GLU A 118 -11.31 9.41 10.17
C GLU A 118 -10.03 8.57 10.25
N ILE A 119 -10.15 7.26 10.51
CA ILE A 119 -9.02 6.32 10.53
C ILE A 119 -8.27 6.33 9.19
N ASN A 120 -8.99 6.37 8.07
CA ASN A 120 -8.36 6.42 6.75
C ASN A 120 -7.64 7.74 6.49
N ALA A 121 -8.24 8.86 6.89
CA ALA A 121 -7.62 10.18 6.76
C ALA A 121 -6.34 10.28 7.60
N GLU A 122 -6.35 9.73 8.82
CA GLU A 122 -5.15 9.66 9.66
C GLU A 122 -4.05 8.81 9.03
N ARG A 123 -4.39 7.62 8.52
CA ARG A 123 -3.44 6.77 7.78
C ARG A 123 -2.86 7.49 6.57
N GLU A 124 -3.68 8.24 5.83
CA GLU A 124 -3.21 9.02 4.69
C GLU A 124 -2.24 10.13 5.12
N LYS A 125 -2.53 10.85 6.20
CA LYS A 125 -1.64 11.87 6.78
C LYS A 125 -0.30 11.26 7.21
N MET A 126 -0.33 10.12 7.90
CA MET A 126 0.89 9.41 8.30
C MET A 126 1.74 9.02 7.08
N HIS A 127 1.12 8.42 6.05
CA HIS A 127 1.83 8.05 4.83
C HIS A 127 2.42 9.25 4.07
N LYS A 128 1.71 10.39 4.03
CA LYS A 128 2.25 11.63 3.45
C LYS A 128 3.42 12.17 4.27
N GLY A 129 3.32 12.17 5.61
CA GLY A 129 4.39 12.58 6.51
C GLY A 129 5.65 11.72 6.38
N GLU A 130 5.50 10.41 6.27
CA GLU A 130 6.63 9.48 6.05
C GLU A 130 7.30 9.70 4.70
N ARG A 131 6.53 9.94 3.63
CA ARG A 131 7.09 10.24 2.30
C ARG A 131 7.88 11.55 2.31
N ASN A 132 7.36 12.60 2.94
CA ASN A 132 8.05 13.88 3.05
C ASN A 132 9.35 13.75 3.86
N LYS A 133 9.36 12.93 4.93
CA LYS A 133 10.59 12.64 5.70
C LYS A 133 11.61 11.86 4.88
N LYS A 134 11.18 10.88 4.07
CA LYS A 134 12.07 10.12 3.17
C LYS A 134 12.66 11.00 2.06
N MET A 135 11.90 11.96 1.54
CA MET A 135 12.39 12.93 0.55
C MET A 135 13.32 14.01 1.14
N ARG A 136 13.20 14.31 2.44
CA ARG A 136 14.02 15.31 3.14
C ARG A 136 15.31 14.76 3.75
N LYS A 137 15.46 13.43 3.88
CA LYS A 137 16.77 12.86 4.19
C LYS A 137 17.62 13.05 2.93
N PRO A 138 18.73 13.81 2.97
CA PRO A 138 19.67 13.79 1.87
C PRO A 138 20.05 12.32 1.67
N SER A 139 20.14 11.90 0.41
CA SER A 139 21.03 10.79 0.08
C SER A 139 22.40 11.22 0.60
N GLU A 140 22.77 10.74 1.79
CA GLU A 140 24.16 10.79 2.21
C GLU A 140 24.90 9.96 1.16
N ASP A 141 25.55 10.69 0.24
CA ASP A 141 26.51 10.19 -0.73
C ASP A 141 27.76 9.69 -0.01
#